data_AF-A0A354K490-F1
#
_entry.id   AF-A0A354K490-F1
#
_cell.length_a   1.000
_cell.length_b   1.000
_cell.length_c   1.000
_cell.angle_alpha   90.00
_cell.angle_beta   90.00
_cell.angle_gamma   90.00
#
_symmetry.space_group_name_H-M   'P 1'
#
loop_
_entity.id
_entity.type
_entity.pdbx_description
1 polymer ?
#
loop_
_entity_poly.entity_id
_entity_poly.type
_entity_poly.pdbx_seq_one_letter_code
_entity_poly.pdbx_strand_id
1 'polypeptide(L)' 'MAKKQEYTCVSYIRGADGALIEFSTLTQEKKQEIRERITENVGRIVGEYLSQHTEEIGPFCKCKGVEIVEGA' A
#
# COMPACT_ATOMS: atom_id res chain seq x y z
N MET A 1 26.49 -17.40 21.05
CA MET A 1 26.18 -16.17 20.26
C MET A 1 25.24 -16.60 19.13
N ALA A 2 23.98 -16.16 19.16
CA ALA A 2 23.02 -16.49 18.11
C ALA A 2 23.33 -15.66 16.84
N LYS A 3 23.38 -16.29 15.66
CA LYS A 3 23.48 -15.58 14.39
C LYS A 3 22.23 -14.71 14.21
N LYS A 4 22.40 -13.39 14.10
CA LYS A 4 21.33 -12.47 13.73
C LYS A 4 20.92 -12.82 12.29
N GLN A 5 19.70 -13.32 12.11
CA GLN A 5 19.16 -13.64 10.80
C GLN A 5 18.40 -12.41 10.31
N GLU A 6 18.90 -11.77 9.26
CA GLU A 6 18.23 -10.62 8.64
C GLU A 6 17.11 -11.12 7.73
N TYR A 7 15.92 -10.55 7.90
CA TYR A 7 14.76 -10.82 7.06
C TYR A 7 14.55 -9.63 6.12
N THR A 8 14.61 -9.89 4.82
CA THR A 8 14.27 -8.88 3.80
C THR A 8 12.78 -8.93 3.54
N CYS A 9 12.08 -7.81 3.75
CA CYS A 9 10.68 -7.68 3.32
C CYS A 9 10.63 -7.44 1.81
N VAL A 10 9.85 -8.27 1.10
CA VAL A 10 9.68 -8.17 -0.35
C VAL A 10 8.21 -8.05 -0.68
N SER A 11 7.86 -7.05 -1.49
CA SER A 11 6.48 -6.78 -1.92
C SER A 11 6.25 -7.37 -3.31
N TYR A 12 5.11 -8.01 -3.51
CA TYR A 12 4.71 -8.59 -4.80
C TYR A 12 3.39 -8.00 -5.29
N ILE A 13 3.24 -7.93 -6.61
CA ILE A 13 1.95 -7.73 -7.28
C ILE A 13 1.55 -9.01 -8.01
N ARG A 14 0.24 -9.26 -8.09
CA ARG A 14 -0.29 -10.39 -8.86
C ARG A 14 -0.65 -9.91 -10.27
N GLY A 15 0.00 -10.50 -11.27
CA GLY A 15 -0.33 -10.31 -12.69
C GLY A 15 -1.68 -10.91 -13.05
N ALA A 16 -2.21 -10.53 -14.21
CA ALA A 16 -3.50 -11.05 -14.71
C ALA A 16 -3.45 -12.57 -14.99
N ASP A 17 -2.27 -13.10 -15.28
CA ASP A 17 -1.94 -14.51 -15.45
C ASP A 17 -1.76 -15.26 -14.11
N GLY A 18 -1.89 -14.56 -12.98
CA GLY A 18 -1.67 -15.12 -11.64
C GLY A 18 -0.21 -15.14 -11.19
N ALA A 19 0.74 -14.69 -12.04
CA ALA A 19 2.14 -14.63 -11.67
C ALA A 19 2.37 -13.62 -10.54
N LEU A 20 3.24 -13.97 -9.59
CA LEU A 20 3.73 -13.03 -8.58
C LEU A 20 4.96 -12.32 -9.13
N ILE A 21 4.85 -11.02 -9.33
CA ILE A 21 5.93 -10.17 -9.82
C ILE A 21 6.42 -9.33 -8.66
N GLU A 22 7.71 -9.38 -8.39
CA GLU A 22 8.31 -8.55 -7.34
C GLU A 22 8.17 -7.07 -7.70
N PHE A 23 7.66 -6.27 -6.76
CA PHE A 23 7.39 -4.86 -7.01
C PHE A 23 8.68 -4.08 -7.26
N SER A 24 9.79 -4.48 -6.64
CA SER A 24 11.10 -3.82 -6.77
C SER A 24 11.60 -3.86 -8.23
N THR A 25 11.33 -4.97 -8.94
CA THR A 25 11.81 -5.25 -10.30
C THR A 25 11.01 -4.53 -11.38
N LEU A 26 9.92 -3.86 -11.03
CA LEU A 26 9.10 -3.10 -11.98
C LEU A 26 9.80 -1.80 -12.41
N THR A 27 9.55 -1.40 -13.65
CA THR A 27 9.94 -0.08 -14.16
C THR A 27 9.22 1.02 -13.40
N GLN A 28 9.80 2.23 -13.37
CA GLN A 28 9.18 3.38 -12.73
C GLN A 28 7.81 3.72 -13.34
N GLU A 29 7.70 3.61 -14.66
CA GLU A 29 6.43 3.79 -15.38
C GLU A 29 5.36 2.80 -14.89
N LYS A 30 5.70 1.51 -14.74
CA LYS A 30 4.75 0.51 -14.26
C LYS A 30 4.37 0.73 -12.80
N LYS A 31 5.33 1.15 -11.96
CA LYS A 31 5.07 1.54 -10.57
C LYS A 31 4.10 2.72 -10.50
N GLN A 32 4.24 3.70 -11.38
CA GLN A 32 3.35 4.86 -11.46
C GLN A 32 1.93 4.46 -11.91
N GLU A 33 1.80 3.64 -12.95
CA GLU A 33 0.51 3.09 -13.40
C GLU A 33 -0.22 2.35 -12.26
N ILE A 34 0.51 1.51 -11.52
CA ILE A 34 -0.05 0.78 -10.37
C ILE A 34 -0.48 1.74 -9.27
N ARG A 35 0.33 2.75 -8.95
CA ARG A 35 0.00 3.77 -7.96
C ARG A 35 -1.29 4.49 -8.32
N GLU A 36 -1.44 4.89 -9.58
CA GLU A 36 -2.65 5.55 -10.06
C GLU A 36 -3.88 4.65 -9.90
N ARG A 37 -3.78 3.39 -10.35
CA ARG A 37 -4.88 2.41 -10.21
C ARG A 37 -5.24 2.11 -8.75
N ILE A 38 -4.25 2.00 -7.87
CA ILE A 38 -4.49 1.80 -6.43
C ILE A 38 -5.18 3.05 -5.86
N THR A 39 -4.70 4.24 -6.20
CA THR A 39 -5.25 5.50 -5.70
C THR A 39 -6.71 5.66 -6.11
N GLU A 40 -7.03 5.39 -7.38
CA GLU A 40 -8.40 5.44 -7.89
C GLU A 40 -9.31 4.42 -7.19
N ASN A 41 -8.88 3.15 -7.10
CA ASN A 41 -9.67 2.10 -6.48
C ASN A 41 -9.89 2.32 -4.99
N VAL A 42 -8.83 2.66 -4.25
CA VAL A 42 -8.91 2.94 -2.81
C VAL A 42 -9.76 4.18 -2.57
N GLY A 43 -9.55 5.25 -3.35
CA GLY A 43 -10.35 6.46 -3.27
C GLY A 43 -11.84 6.20 -3.48
N ARG A 44 -12.18 5.38 -4.48
CA ARG A 44 -13.57 4.98 -4.74
C ARG A 44 -14.16 4.17 -3.56
N ILE A 45 -13.49 3.12 -3.12
CA ILE A 45 -13.99 2.23 -2.05
C ILE A 45 -14.13 2.99 -0.72
N VAL A 46 -13.11 3.76 -0.36
CA VAL A 46 -13.14 4.57 0.86
C VAL A 46 -14.20 5.66 0.75
N GLY A 47 -14.36 6.29 -0.41
CA GLY A 47 -15.41 7.28 -0.65
C GLY A 47 -16.82 6.69 -0.51
N GLU A 48 -17.06 5.52 -1.12
CA GLU A 48 -18.32 4.78 -0.98
C GLU A 48 -18.60 4.44 0.49
N TYR A 49 -17.60 3.93 1.23
CA TYR A 49 -17.73 3.62 2.65
C TYR A 49 -18.05 4.86 3.49
N LEU A 50 -17.25 5.92 3.37
CA LEU A 50 -17.42 7.16 4.14
C LEU A 50 -18.71 7.91 3.79
N SER A 51 -19.28 7.68 2.60
CA SER A 51 -20.61 8.21 2.25
C SER A 51 -21.74 7.58 3.07
N GLN A 52 -21.54 6.34 3.54
CA GLN A 52 -22.48 5.60 4.39
C GLN A 52 -22.17 5.76 5.89
N HIS A 53 -20.92 6.11 6.22
CA HIS A 53 -20.38 6.23 7.58
C HIS A 53 -19.76 7.62 7.81
N THR A 54 -20.56 8.67 7.65
CA THR A 54 -20.07 10.06 7.69
C THR A 54 -19.40 10.45 9.01
N GLU A 55 -19.76 9.81 10.12
CA GLU A 55 -19.17 9.95 11.45
C GLU A 55 -17.68 9.55 11.48
N GLU A 56 -17.25 8.68 10.57
CA GLU A 56 -15.87 8.21 10.47
C GLU A 56 -14.96 9.14 9.65
N ILE A 57 -15.52 10.11 8.92
CA ILE A 57 -14.74 11.05 8.09
C ILE A 57 -13.75 11.86 8.95
N GLY A 58 -14.19 12.34 10.12
CA GLY A 58 -13.35 13.11 11.04
C GLY A 58 -12.13 12.33 11.52
N PRO A 59 -12.31 11.14 12.14
CA PRO A 59 -11.23 10.22 12.48
C PRO A 59 -10.33 9.86 11.29
N PHE A 60 -10.91 9.53 10.13
CA PHE A 60 -10.16 9.17 8.93
C PHE A 60 -9.22 10.30 8.45
N CYS A 61 -9.71 11.54 8.41
CA CYS A 61 -8.91 12.71 8.02
C CYS A 61 -7.81 13.07 9.04
N LYS A 62 -7.95 12.64 10.30
CA LYS A 62 -6.94 12.86 11.35
C LYS A 62 -5.79 11.84 11.30
N CYS A 63 -5.93 10.73 10.58
CA CYS A 63 -4.84 9.77 10.34
C CYS A 63 -3.72 10.29 9.40
N LYS A 64 -3.60 11.61 9.20
CA LYS A 64 -2.41 12.19 8.54
C LYS A 64 -1.20 12.03 9.46
N GLY A 65 -0.29 11.13 9.10
CA GLY A 65 1.01 11.00 9.76
C GLY A 65 1.36 9.58 10.19
N VAL A 66 1.27 8.60 9.28
CA VAL A 66 2.04 7.37 9.46
C VAL A 66 3.51 7.72 9.20
N GLU A 67 4.25 8.02 10.27
CA GLU A 67 5.71 8.02 10.23
C GLU A 67 6.18 6.56 10.25
N ILE A 68 6.89 6.15 9.20
CA ILE A 68 7.66 4.90 9.25
C ILE A 68 8.84 5.19 10.18
N VAL A 69 8.74 4.71 11.42
CA VAL A 69 9.86 4.75 12.37
C VAL A 69 10.80 3.61 11.98
N GLU A 70 11.96 3.93 11.41
CA GLU A 70 13.05 2.96 11.24
C GLU A 70 13.54 2.55 12.64
N GLY A 71 13.33 1.28 13.00
CA GLY A 71 13.77 0.73 14.27
C GLY A 71 15.30 0.60 14.32
N ALA A 72 15.90 1.06 15.42
CA ALA A 72 17.32 0.90 15.77
C ALA A 72 17.71 -0.57 16.05
#